data_AF-A0A2M6XC13-F1
#
_entry.id   AF-A0A2M6XC13-F1
#
_cell.length_a   1.000
_cell.length_b   1.000
_cell.length_c   1.000
_cell.angle_alpha   90.00
_cell.angle_beta   90.00
_cell.angle_gamma   90.00
#
_symmetry.space_group_name_H-M   'P 1'
#
loop_
_entity.id
_entity.type
_entity.pdbx_description
1 polymer ?
#
loop_
_entity_poly.entity_id
_entity_poly.type
_entity_poly.pdbx_seq_one_letter_code
_entity_poly.pdbx_strand_id
1 'polypeptide(L)'
;MAKRFRKPPKRSILIFLLILGLLLSFFLSSQPKVTQAPVVKPVIAGLKEGATEIVSKRTENAKVFDNQNGTQTHIVHGGPIHYKDGDNNWQEINTNIQPSSANDAGFEMTKSMYKAWFKKTFDTQGIVKIEKEGNSISVSPGDLNWTNDNGLKQLISTPQPVKGEAKETEITYKNAYGEGLDFIYQTYGIKLEKRLIIPDFKVLPKPNEEILNGKNPSIELNLSFETDAAVQIYIDGKLWNQKTVKTQ
;
A
#
# COMPACT_ATOMS: atom_id res chain seq x y z
N MET A 1 5.27 58.92 -9.49
CA MET A 1 5.43 57.47 -9.72
C MET A 1 5.07 56.74 -8.42
N ALA A 2 3.86 56.17 -8.34
CA ALA A 2 3.40 55.15 -7.37
C ALA A 2 1.88 54.95 -7.58
N LYS A 3 1.49 54.04 -8.49
CA LYS A 3 0.09 53.64 -8.70
C LYS A 3 -0.33 52.75 -7.52
N ARG A 4 -1.23 53.24 -6.66
CA ARG A 4 -1.93 52.42 -5.67
C ARG A 4 -2.95 51.52 -6.37
N PHE A 5 -2.61 50.25 -6.56
CA PHE A 5 -3.55 49.21 -6.98
C PHE A 5 -4.47 48.86 -5.80
N ARG A 6 -5.72 49.34 -5.84
CA ARG A 6 -6.80 48.80 -5.00
C ARG A 6 -7.36 47.55 -5.67
N LYS A 7 -7.21 46.38 -5.03
CA LYS A 7 -7.89 45.15 -5.45
C LYS A 7 -9.42 45.34 -5.27
N PRO A 8 -10.25 44.97 -6.26
CA PRO A 8 -11.71 45.04 -6.11
C PRO A 8 -12.21 43.97 -5.10
N PRO A 9 -13.34 44.22 -4.43
CA PRO A 9 -13.86 43.33 -3.39
C PRO A 9 -14.35 41.98 -3.96
N LYS A 10 -14.13 40.92 -3.19
CA LYS A 10 -14.65 39.56 -3.44
C LYS A 10 -16.19 39.61 -3.47
N ARG A 11 -16.79 39.18 -4.59
CA ARG A 11 -18.24 38.95 -4.68
C ARG A 11 -18.55 37.53 -4.23
N SER A 12 -19.13 37.39 -3.05
CA SER A 12 -19.77 36.15 -2.60
C SER A 12 -21.19 36.14 -3.16
N ILE A 13 -21.50 35.18 -4.03
CA ILE A 13 -22.85 34.96 -4.54
C ILE A 13 -23.50 33.88 -3.68
N LEU A 14 -24.50 34.29 -2.90
CA LEU A 14 -25.41 33.43 -2.16
C LEU A 14 -26.68 33.33 -3.00
N ILE A 15 -26.98 32.15 -3.57
CA ILE A 15 -28.25 31.89 -4.25
C ILE A 15 -29.08 30.97 -3.36
N PHE A 16 -30.19 31.52 -2.86
CA PHE A 16 -31.31 30.82 -2.26
C PHE A 16 -32.44 30.78 -3.31
N LEU A 17 -32.92 29.59 -3.68
CA LEU A 17 -34.22 29.43 -4.35
C LEU A 17 -34.79 28.03 -4.04
N LEU A 18 -35.77 28.02 -3.14
CA LEU A 18 -36.86 27.04 -2.94
C LEU A 18 -37.69 26.91 -4.25
N ILE A 19 -38.46 25.89 -4.62
CA ILE A 19 -38.88 24.54 -4.18
C ILE A 19 -39.67 24.01 -5.41
N LEU A 20 -39.58 22.73 -5.80
CA LEU A 20 -40.78 21.96 -6.19
C LEU A 20 -40.55 20.43 -6.23
N GLY A 21 -41.20 19.76 -5.27
CA GLY A 21 -41.80 18.42 -5.36
C GLY A 21 -41.07 17.29 -6.09
N LEU A 22 -40.40 16.42 -5.32
CA LEU A 22 -40.46 14.99 -5.58
C LEU A 22 -40.82 14.25 -4.29
N LEU A 23 -41.92 13.50 -4.38
CA LEU A 23 -42.45 12.59 -3.37
C LEU A 23 -41.33 11.68 -2.83
N LEU A 24 -40.92 11.92 -1.59
CA LEU A 24 -40.13 10.98 -0.82
C LEU A 24 -41.12 9.97 -0.21
N SER A 25 -41.31 8.85 -0.89
CA SER A 25 -41.92 7.67 -0.29
C SER A 25 -41.10 7.31 0.94
N PHE A 26 -41.62 7.58 2.13
CA PHE A 26 -41.11 6.99 3.36
C PHE A 26 -41.36 5.48 3.26
N PHE A 27 -40.39 4.75 2.72
CA PHE A 27 -40.18 3.39 3.17
C PHE A 27 -39.69 3.51 4.61
N LEU A 28 -40.60 3.35 5.57
CA LEU A 28 -40.25 2.78 6.87
C LEU A 28 -39.73 1.37 6.59
N SER A 29 -38.46 1.26 6.17
CA SER A 29 -37.73 0.03 6.36
C SER A 29 -37.55 -0.07 7.87
N SER A 30 -38.37 -0.90 8.50
CA SER A 30 -38.02 -1.52 9.76
C SER A 30 -36.73 -2.30 9.53
N GLN A 31 -35.60 -1.61 9.63
CA GLN A 31 -34.31 -2.27 9.79
C GLN A 31 -34.49 -3.18 11.01
N PRO A 32 -34.31 -4.51 10.88
CA PRO A 32 -34.30 -5.35 12.07
C PRO A 32 -33.26 -4.74 13.00
N LYS A 33 -33.63 -4.58 14.27
CA LYS A 33 -32.71 -4.19 15.33
C LYS A 33 -31.57 -5.21 15.27
N VAL A 34 -30.45 -4.84 14.64
CA VAL A 34 -29.24 -5.63 14.68
C VAL A 34 -28.78 -5.49 16.12
N THR A 35 -29.24 -6.42 16.96
CA THR A 35 -28.60 -6.72 18.21
C THR A 35 -27.14 -6.92 17.84
N GLN A 36 -26.27 -5.97 18.20
CA GLN A 36 -24.84 -6.20 18.08
C GLN A 36 -24.59 -7.55 18.74
N ALA A 37 -24.12 -8.52 17.95
CA ALA A 37 -23.61 -9.75 18.54
C ALA A 37 -22.62 -9.30 19.62
N PRO A 38 -22.69 -9.85 20.84
CA PRO A 38 -21.72 -9.52 21.86
C PRO A 38 -20.34 -9.66 21.22
N VAL A 39 -19.49 -8.64 21.39
CA VAL A 39 -18.09 -8.71 20.95
C VAL A 39 -17.50 -9.92 21.65
N VAL A 40 -17.48 -11.07 20.97
CA VAL A 40 -16.83 -12.27 21.46
C VAL A 40 -15.36 -11.93 21.39
N LYS A 41 -14.78 -11.52 22.52
CA LYS A 41 -13.34 -11.42 22.65
C LYS A 41 -12.79 -12.78 22.20
N PRO A 42 -11.87 -12.83 21.23
CA PRO A 42 -11.30 -14.10 20.82
C PRO A 42 -10.72 -14.76 22.07
N VAL A 43 -11.26 -15.93 22.44
CA VAL A 43 -10.72 -16.74 23.53
C VAL A 43 -9.40 -17.29 23.02
N ILE A 44 -8.30 -16.63 23.38
CA ILE A 44 -6.98 -17.17 23.07
C ILE A 44 -6.81 -18.40 23.95
N ALA A 45 -6.64 -19.57 23.34
CA ALA A 45 -6.48 -20.82 24.06
C ALA A 45 -5.35 -20.68 25.09
N GLY A 46 -5.67 -20.92 26.37
CA GLY A 46 -4.72 -20.78 27.49
C GLY A 46 -4.66 -19.39 28.13
N LEU A 47 -5.36 -18.37 27.62
CA LEU A 47 -5.50 -17.09 28.30
C LEU A 47 -6.60 -17.18 29.36
N LYS A 48 -6.23 -16.94 30.62
CA LYS A 48 -7.16 -17.01 31.75
C LYS A 48 -8.10 -15.80 31.75
N GLU A 49 -9.36 -16.03 32.13
CA GLU A 49 -10.30 -14.93 32.36
C GLU A 49 -9.79 -13.99 33.47
N GLY A 50 -9.90 -12.69 33.23
CA GLY A 50 -9.36 -11.66 34.13
C GLY A 50 -7.85 -11.42 34.01
N ALA A 51 -7.13 -12.13 33.13
CA ALA A 51 -5.72 -11.88 32.91
C ALA A 51 -5.49 -10.49 32.30
N THR A 52 -4.43 -9.82 32.74
CA THR A 52 -4.06 -8.46 32.31
C THR A 52 -2.72 -8.45 31.60
N GLU A 53 -2.61 -7.78 30.45
CA GLU A 53 -1.35 -7.69 29.72
C GLU A 53 -0.30 -6.89 30.51
N ILE A 54 0.91 -7.44 30.61
CA ILE A 54 2.09 -6.75 31.13
C ILE A 54 2.82 -6.12 29.93
N VAL A 55 2.40 -4.91 29.54
CA VAL A 55 2.92 -4.20 28.35
C VAL A 55 4.44 -4.02 28.37
N SER A 56 5.03 -3.82 29.54
CA SER A 56 6.49 -3.70 29.70
C SER A 56 7.27 -4.98 29.37
N LYS A 57 6.58 -6.13 29.25
CA LYS A 57 7.15 -7.43 28.84
C LYS A 57 6.88 -7.78 27.37
N ARG A 58 6.36 -6.85 26.57
CA ARG A 58 6.25 -7.06 25.12
C ARG A 58 7.63 -7.35 24.52
N THR A 59 7.63 -8.21 23.53
CA THR A 59 8.77 -8.45 22.63
C THR A 59 8.26 -8.40 21.20
N GLU A 60 9.14 -8.42 20.21
CA GLU A 60 8.77 -8.46 18.79
C GLU A 60 7.66 -9.51 18.48
N ASN A 61 7.73 -10.67 19.13
CA ASN A 61 6.90 -11.84 18.81
C ASN A 61 5.94 -12.26 19.93
N ALA A 62 5.93 -11.58 21.09
CA ALA A 62 5.19 -12.09 22.24
C ALA A 62 4.49 -11.03 23.09
N LYS A 63 3.39 -11.45 23.70
CA LYS A 63 2.65 -10.75 24.76
C LYS A 63 2.67 -11.61 26.03
N VAL A 64 2.82 -10.95 27.18
CA VAL A 64 2.81 -11.60 28.50
C VAL A 64 1.64 -11.09 29.30
N PHE A 65 0.90 -11.99 29.95
CA PHE A 65 -0.27 -11.66 30.77
C PHE A 65 -0.06 -12.14 32.20
N ASP A 66 -0.45 -11.33 33.17
CA ASP A 66 -0.58 -11.73 34.57
C ASP A 66 -1.94 -12.41 34.79
N ASN A 67 -1.92 -13.65 35.30
CA ASN A 67 -3.12 -14.44 35.57
C ASN A 67 -3.76 -14.14 36.95
N GLN A 68 -3.27 -13.11 37.66
CA GLN A 68 -3.76 -12.62 38.95
C GLN A 68 -3.70 -13.68 40.07
N ASN A 69 -2.79 -14.66 39.92
CA ASN A 69 -2.60 -15.76 40.87
C ASN A 69 -1.12 -16.17 40.99
N GLY A 70 -0.20 -15.27 40.65
CA GLY A 70 1.24 -15.54 40.66
C GLY A 70 1.77 -16.31 39.44
N THR A 71 0.93 -16.68 38.49
CA THR A 71 1.35 -17.29 37.21
C THR A 71 1.24 -16.31 36.04
N GLN A 72 1.93 -16.59 34.94
CA GLN A 72 1.88 -15.78 33.71
C GLN A 72 1.53 -16.65 32.50
N THR A 73 0.80 -16.08 31.56
CA THR A 73 0.56 -16.66 30.23
C THR A 73 1.38 -15.90 29.19
N HIS A 74 2.15 -16.64 28.38
CA HIS A 74 2.96 -16.09 27.29
C HIS A 74 2.33 -16.51 25.96
N ILE A 75 1.96 -15.52 25.15
CA ILE A 75 1.43 -15.74 23.81
C ILE A 75 2.55 -15.41 22.84
N VAL A 76 3.06 -16.42 22.14
CA VAL A 76 4.21 -16.31 21.22
C VAL A 76 3.75 -16.56 19.79
N HIS A 77 4.13 -15.68 18.88
CA HIS A 77 3.76 -15.72 17.47
C HIS A 77 4.96 -16.10 16.60
N GLY A 78 4.70 -16.81 15.50
CA GLY A 78 5.74 -17.22 14.53
C GLY A 78 6.33 -16.08 13.70
N GLY A 79 5.81 -14.86 13.83
CA GLY A 79 6.31 -13.65 13.19
C GLY A 79 6.10 -12.43 14.09
N PRO A 80 6.67 -11.27 13.71
CA PRO A 80 6.55 -10.05 14.50
C PRO A 80 5.09 -9.60 14.59
N ILE A 81 4.69 -9.25 15.80
CA ILE A 81 3.40 -8.63 16.14
C ILE A 81 3.58 -7.24 16.75
N HIS A 82 4.80 -6.91 17.18
CA HIS A 82 5.16 -5.57 17.62
C HIS A 82 6.34 -5.04 16.81
N TYR A 83 6.39 -3.72 16.65
CA TYR A 83 7.55 -2.98 16.15
C TYR A 83 8.02 -2.01 17.22
N LYS A 84 9.25 -1.50 17.10
CA LYS A 84 9.73 -0.43 17.96
C LYS A 84 9.45 0.95 17.38
N ASP A 85 8.87 1.82 18.18
CA ASP A 85 8.72 3.23 17.83
C ASP A 85 10.04 4.02 17.97
N GLY A 86 9.99 5.32 17.68
CA GLY A 86 11.16 6.20 17.76
C GLY A 86 11.75 6.33 19.18
N ASP A 87 10.97 6.00 20.21
CA ASP A 87 11.36 6.02 21.62
C ASP A 87 11.77 4.62 22.11
N ASN A 88 11.97 3.66 21.17
CA ASN A 88 12.40 2.29 21.44
C ASN A 88 11.37 1.46 22.23
N ASN A 89 10.09 1.86 22.24
CA ASN A 89 9.00 1.13 22.90
C ASN A 89 8.28 0.18 21.93
N TRP A 90 7.81 -0.96 22.46
CA TRP A 90 7.05 -1.93 21.68
C TRP A 90 5.60 -1.49 21.44
N GLN A 91 5.25 -1.32 20.17
CA GLN A 91 3.92 -0.96 19.69
C GLN A 91 3.35 -2.07 18.82
N GLU A 92 2.03 -2.25 18.82
CA GLU A 92 1.34 -3.20 17.94
C GLU A 92 1.58 -2.84 16.47
N ILE A 93 1.86 -3.85 15.65
CA ILE A 93 1.90 -3.68 14.20
C ILE A 93 0.48 -3.42 13.68
N ASN A 94 0.36 -2.39 12.84
CA ASN A 94 -0.82 -2.07 12.06
C ASN A 94 -0.38 -1.85 10.61
N THR A 95 -0.77 -2.78 9.75
CA THR A 95 -0.42 -2.77 8.33
C THR A 95 -1.41 -1.98 7.48
N ASN A 96 -2.45 -1.39 8.05
CA ASN A 96 -3.42 -0.62 7.28
C ASN A 96 -2.77 0.62 6.68
N ILE A 97 -3.06 0.84 5.40
CA ILE A 97 -2.75 2.02 4.63
C ILE A 97 -3.79 3.08 4.97
N GLN A 98 -3.30 4.24 5.38
CA GLN A 98 -4.11 5.40 5.77
C GLN A 98 -3.71 6.63 4.96
N PRO A 99 -4.54 7.68 4.89
CA PRO A 99 -4.14 8.95 4.30
C PRO A 99 -2.87 9.49 4.96
N SER A 100 -1.92 9.94 4.15
CA SER A 100 -0.66 10.53 4.61
C SER A 100 -0.83 12.02 4.90
N SER A 101 -0.14 12.50 5.94
CA SER A 101 0.05 13.93 6.20
C SER A 101 1.35 14.49 5.61
N ALA A 102 2.25 13.64 5.12
CA ALA A 102 3.47 14.06 4.43
C ALA A 102 3.14 14.72 3.08
N ASN A 103 3.83 15.83 2.77
CA ASN A 103 3.52 16.69 1.63
C ASN A 103 3.62 16.00 0.26
N ASP A 104 4.44 14.97 0.14
CA ASP A 104 4.76 14.26 -1.11
C ASP A 104 4.09 12.88 -1.23
N ALA A 105 3.34 12.45 -0.22
CA ALA A 105 2.67 11.16 -0.17
C ALA A 105 1.15 11.30 -0.04
N GLY A 106 0.41 10.43 -0.73
CA GLY A 106 -1.03 10.33 -0.62
C GLY A 106 -1.49 9.45 0.52
N PHE A 107 -0.75 8.37 0.74
CA PHE A 107 -1.08 7.32 1.68
C PHE A 107 0.19 6.82 2.36
N GLU A 108 0.03 6.19 3.52
CA GLU A 108 1.14 5.68 4.30
C GLU A 108 0.76 4.44 5.11
N MET A 109 1.79 3.65 5.44
CA MET A 109 1.77 2.62 6.48
C MET A 109 3.03 2.83 7.33
N THR A 110 2.88 3.37 8.53
CA THR A 110 4.03 3.77 9.37
C THR A 110 4.14 3.01 10.69
N LYS A 111 3.16 2.15 11.00
CA LYS A 111 3.07 1.39 12.26
C LYS A 111 3.45 -0.07 12.05
N SER A 112 4.63 -0.34 11.50
CA SER A 112 5.07 -1.70 11.14
C SER A 112 6.60 -1.81 11.23
N MET A 113 7.18 -2.97 10.94
CA MET A 113 8.65 -3.20 10.96
C MET A 113 9.40 -2.41 9.88
N TYR A 114 8.66 -1.84 8.94
CA TYR A 114 9.11 -0.88 7.96
C TYR A 114 8.01 0.18 7.79
N LYS A 115 8.36 1.31 7.20
CA LYS A 115 7.40 2.34 6.82
C LYS A 115 7.27 2.37 5.30
N ALA A 116 6.08 2.64 4.80
CA ALA A 116 5.85 2.85 3.39
C ALA A 116 5.00 4.10 3.16
N TRP A 117 5.33 4.85 2.12
CA TRP A 117 4.57 6.00 1.64
C TRP A 117 4.27 5.83 0.16
N PHE A 118 3.04 6.07 -0.22
CA PHE A 118 2.54 5.88 -1.58
C PHE A 118 2.06 7.20 -2.14
N LYS A 119 2.47 7.56 -3.35
CA LYS A 119 1.97 8.76 -4.04
C LYS A 119 0.54 8.55 -4.52
N LYS A 120 -0.21 9.65 -4.64
CA LYS A 120 -1.63 9.60 -5.09
C LYS A 120 -1.77 9.16 -6.54
N THR A 121 -0.79 9.49 -7.40
CA THR A 121 -0.86 9.27 -8.85
C THR A 121 0.22 8.30 -9.28
N PHE A 122 -0.15 7.27 -10.05
CA PHE A 122 0.71 6.12 -10.34
C PHE A 122 1.98 6.44 -11.13
N ASP A 123 1.89 7.22 -12.21
CA ASP A 123 2.98 7.55 -13.15
C ASP A 123 4.08 8.48 -12.59
N THR A 124 4.21 8.55 -11.27
CA THR A 124 5.16 9.44 -10.60
C THR A 124 6.44 8.71 -10.19
N GLN A 125 7.57 9.40 -10.33
CA GLN A 125 8.85 8.92 -9.80
C GLN A 125 8.77 8.72 -8.29
N GLY A 126 9.28 7.60 -7.78
CA GLY A 126 9.15 7.24 -6.37
C GLY A 126 7.68 7.05 -5.97
N ILE A 127 6.89 6.34 -6.78
CA ILE A 127 5.47 6.03 -6.49
C ILE A 127 5.30 5.42 -5.11
N VAL A 128 6.28 4.62 -4.67
CA VAL A 128 6.38 4.13 -3.30
C VAL A 128 7.77 4.38 -2.76
N LYS A 129 7.83 4.88 -1.52
CA LYS A 129 9.04 4.91 -0.69
C LYS A 129 8.87 3.92 0.44
N ILE A 130 9.89 3.10 0.66
CA ILE A 130 9.99 2.14 1.76
C ILE A 130 11.16 2.58 2.64
N GLU A 131 10.97 2.62 3.95
CA GLU A 131 12.01 2.93 4.93
C GLU A 131 12.09 1.85 6.00
N LYS A 132 13.31 1.45 6.34
CA LYS A 132 13.60 0.60 7.50
C LYS A 132 14.89 1.09 8.16
N GLU A 133 14.84 1.29 9.47
CA GLU A 133 16.01 1.69 10.28
C GLU A 133 16.75 2.92 9.71
N GLY A 134 15.99 3.91 9.24
CA GLY A 134 16.52 5.16 8.68
C GLY A 134 17.08 5.07 7.26
N ASN A 135 17.08 3.88 6.64
CA ASN A 135 17.49 3.68 5.25
C ASN A 135 16.26 3.47 4.38
N SER A 136 16.33 3.94 3.14
CA SER A 136 15.18 3.99 2.25
C SER A 136 15.46 3.52 0.82
N ILE A 137 14.39 3.02 0.21
CA ILE A 137 14.29 2.65 -1.20
C ILE A 137 13.04 3.34 -1.75
N SER A 138 13.19 4.10 -2.82
CA SER A 138 12.08 4.59 -3.63
C SER A 138 11.98 3.76 -4.91
N VAL A 139 10.77 3.36 -5.27
CA VAL A 139 10.49 2.60 -6.50
C VAL A 139 9.66 3.47 -7.41
N SER A 140 9.99 3.51 -8.69
CA SER A 140 9.15 4.13 -9.74
C SER A 140 8.68 3.07 -10.74
N PRO A 141 7.46 3.21 -11.28
CA PRO A 141 7.00 2.34 -12.34
C PRO A 141 7.73 2.68 -13.65
N GLY A 142 7.99 1.67 -14.46
CA GLY A 142 8.53 1.80 -15.81
C GLY A 142 7.67 1.04 -16.81
N ASP A 143 8.14 0.94 -18.05
CA ASP A 143 7.35 0.38 -19.13
C ASP A 143 7.05 -1.12 -18.97
N LEU A 144 5.85 -1.51 -19.37
CA LEU A 144 5.43 -2.88 -19.56
C LEU A 144 5.71 -3.28 -21.01
N ASN A 145 6.46 -4.35 -21.22
CA ASN A 145 6.90 -4.78 -22.54
C ASN A 145 6.68 -6.28 -22.74
N TRP A 146 6.53 -6.68 -24.00
CA TRP A 146 6.97 -8.00 -24.42
C TRP A 146 8.49 -8.00 -24.58
N THR A 147 9.13 -9.10 -24.21
CA THR A 147 10.54 -9.38 -24.46
C THR A 147 10.74 -10.82 -24.93
N ASN A 148 11.96 -11.17 -25.33
CA ASN A 148 12.34 -12.51 -25.79
C ASN A 148 13.80 -12.83 -25.42
N ASP A 149 14.26 -14.03 -25.78
CA ASP A 149 15.64 -14.47 -25.46
C ASP A 149 16.73 -13.61 -26.11
N ASN A 150 16.39 -12.91 -27.21
CA ASN A 150 17.30 -11.98 -27.89
C ASN A 150 17.34 -10.59 -27.22
N GLY A 151 16.51 -10.34 -26.21
CA GLY A 151 16.41 -9.05 -25.52
C GLY A 151 15.70 -7.95 -26.33
N LEU A 152 14.99 -8.30 -27.40
CA LEU A 152 14.16 -7.36 -28.15
C LEU A 152 12.94 -6.97 -27.31
N LYS A 153 12.49 -5.72 -27.42
CA LYS A 153 11.33 -5.22 -26.67
C LYS A 153 10.25 -4.68 -27.59
N GLN A 154 9.00 -5.01 -27.25
CA GLN A 154 7.81 -4.38 -27.82
C GLN A 154 7.00 -3.78 -26.68
N LEU A 155 6.76 -2.47 -26.73
CA LEU A 155 5.95 -1.78 -25.74
C LEU A 155 4.52 -2.34 -25.72
N ILE A 156 4.07 -2.74 -24.53
CA ILE A 156 2.67 -3.03 -24.23
C ILE A 156 2.00 -1.76 -23.74
N SER A 157 2.59 -1.10 -22.73
CA SER A 157 2.03 0.10 -22.12
C SER A 157 3.05 0.85 -21.26
N THR A 158 2.84 2.15 -21.12
CA THR A 158 3.55 3.00 -20.16
C THR A 158 2.67 3.24 -18.93
N PRO A 159 3.26 3.59 -17.76
CA PRO A 159 2.49 3.98 -16.59
C PRO A 159 1.49 5.12 -16.91
N GLN A 160 0.26 5.01 -16.40
CA GLN A 160 -0.81 5.98 -16.60
C GLN A 160 -1.02 6.86 -15.35
N PRO A 161 -1.42 8.15 -15.49
CA PRO A 161 -1.66 9.08 -14.38
C PRO A 161 -2.96 8.80 -13.61
N VAL A 162 -3.14 7.57 -13.15
CA VAL A 162 -4.35 7.13 -12.42
C VAL A 162 -4.18 7.34 -10.91
N LYS A 163 -5.30 7.63 -10.23
CA LYS A 163 -5.31 7.83 -8.78
C LYS A 163 -5.38 6.48 -8.05
N GLY A 164 -4.61 6.36 -6.97
CA GLY A 164 -4.67 5.22 -6.07
C GLY A 164 -5.87 5.29 -5.12
N GLU A 165 -6.49 4.14 -4.88
CA GLU A 165 -7.54 3.93 -3.90
C GLU A 165 -7.02 2.99 -2.80
N ALA A 166 -6.85 3.50 -1.58
CA ALA A 166 -6.41 2.69 -0.44
C ALA A 166 -7.59 2.16 0.36
N LYS A 167 -7.55 0.88 0.72
CA LYS A 167 -8.49 0.22 1.61
C LYS A 167 -7.77 -0.83 2.44
N GLU A 168 -7.88 -0.71 3.76
CA GLU A 168 -7.23 -1.60 4.72
C GLU A 168 -5.74 -1.73 4.39
N THR A 169 -5.28 -2.90 3.94
CA THR A 169 -3.86 -3.20 3.68
C THR A 169 -3.48 -3.13 2.20
N GLU A 170 -4.41 -2.68 1.34
CA GLU A 170 -4.24 -2.64 -0.11
C GLU A 170 -4.36 -1.20 -0.63
N ILE A 171 -3.53 -0.86 -1.61
CA ILE A 171 -3.74 0.30 -2.47
C ILE A 171 -3.74 -0.13 -3.93
N THR A 172 -4.81 0.26 -4.63
CA THR A 172 -5.07 -0.14 -6.01
C THR A 172 -5.05 1.06 -6.93
N TYR A 173 -4.21 0.98 -7.96
CA TYR A 173 -4.13 1.92 -9.07
C TYR A 173 -4.81 1.28 -10.28
N LYS A 174 -6.11 1.56 -10.45
CA LYS A 174 -6.90 0.98 -11.54
C LYS A 174 -6.46 1.52 -12.89
N ASN A 175 -6.35 0.66 -13.89
CA ASN A 175 -5.87 0.97 -15.24
C ASN A 175 -4.47 1.61 -15.27
N ALA A 176 -3.61 1.27 -14.31
CA ALA A 176 -2.25 1.79 -14.18
C ALA A 176 -1.39 1.56 -15.42
N TYR A 177 -1.69 0.52 -16.20
CA TYR A 177 -1.04 0.23 -17.48
C TYR A 177 -2.06 0.19 -18.64
N GLY A 178 -3.18 0.90 -18.54
CA GLY A 178 -4.25 0.88 -19.54
C GLY A 178 -5.46 0.06 -19.10
N GLU A 179 -6.49 0.01 -19.94
CA GLU A 179 -7.79 -0.57 -19.58
C GLU A 179 -7.68 -2.03 -19.10
N GLY A 180 -8.15 -2.29 -17.88
CA GLY A 180 -8.12 -3.60 -17.23
C GLY A 180 -6.77 -4.00 -16.63
N LEU A 181 -5.70 -3.20 -16.81
CA LEU A 181 -4.37 -3.49 -16.29
C LEU A 181 -4.10 -2.71 -15.00
N ASP A 182 -4.49 -3.31 -13.89
CA ASP A 182 -4.40 -2.69 -12.57
C ASP A 182 -3.05 -2.95 -11.90
N PHE A 183 -2.57 -2.00 -11.10
CA PHE A 183 -1.38 -2.18 -10.26
C PHE A 183 -1.75 -2.07 -8.79
N ILE A 184 -1.29 -3.04 -7.99
CA ILE A 184 -1.67 -3.15 -6.59
C ILE A 184 -0.43 -3.25 -5.72
N TYR A 185 -0.42 -2.51 -4.61
CA TYR A 185 0.47 -2.78 -3.48
C TYR A 185 -0.31 -3.33 -2.30
N GLN A 186 0.27 -4.31 -1.62
CA GLN A 186 -0.28 -4.97 -0.45
C GLN A 186 0.75 -4.96 0.67
N THR A 187 0.38 -4.41 1.83
CA THR A 187 1.24 -4.30 3.00
C THR A 187 1.11 -5.52 3.93
N TYR A 188 2.24 -5.91 4.50
CA TYR A 188 2.33 -6.90 5.57
C TYR A 188 3.28 -6.39 6.67
N GLY A 189 3.40 -7.11 7.78
CA GLY A 189 4.26 -6.69 8.90
C GLY A 189 5.75 -6.56 8.54
N ILE A 190 6.22 -7.35 7.56
CA ILE A 190 7.65 -7.47 7.22
C ILE A 190 7.97 -7.36 5.72
N LYS A 191 6.94 -7.27 4.87
CA LYS A 191 7.11 -7.21 3.42
C LYS A 191 6.06 -6.31 2.78
N LEU A 192 6.46 -5.63 1.71
CA LEU A 192 5.53 -5.01 0.77
C LEU A 192 5.46 -5.88 -0.49
N GLU A 193 4.26 -6.26 -0.89
CA GLU A 193 4.02 -7.00 -2.12
C GLU A 193 3.48 -6.08 -3.21
N LYS A 194 3.86 -6.36 -4.45
CA LYS A 194 3.41 -5.62 -5.65
C LYS A 194 2.85 -6.62 -6.65
N ARG A 195 1.73 -6.27 -7.30
CA ARG A 195 1.07 -7.11 -8.30
C ARG A 195 0.62 -6.26 -9.49
N LEU A 196 0.92 -6.72 -10.70
CA LEU A 196 0.24 -6.29 -11.91
C LEU A 196 -0.88 -7.30 -12.18
N ILE A 197 -2.11 -6.83 -12.29
CA ILE A 197 -3.27 -7.66 -12.58
C ILE A 197 -3.54 -7.61 -14.08
N ILE A 198 -3.50 -8.79 -14.72
CA ILE A 198 -3.84 -8.98 -16.13
C ILE A 198 -5.05 -9.93 -16.13
N PRO A 199 -6.28 -9.42 -16.37
CA PRO A 199 -7.48 -10.23 -16.20
C PRO A 199 -7.61 -11.33 -17.26
N ASP A 200 -7.14 -11.07 -18.48
CA ASP A 200 -7.06 -12.02 -19.59
C ASP A 200 -5.89 -11.59 -20.50
N PHE A 201 -5.08 -12.54 -20.98
CA PHE A 201 -3.98 -12.24 -21.91
C PHE A 201 -4.44 -11.58 -23.21
N LYS A 202 -5.71 -11.71 -23.61
CA LYS A 202 -6.29 -11.07 -24.80
C LYS A 202 -6.38 -9.55 -24.70
N VAL A 203 -6.31 -8.98 -23.48
CA VAL A 203 -6.29 -7.53 -23.31
C VAL A 203 -4.93 -6.93 -23.70
N LEU A 204 -3.90 -7.78 -23.78
CA LEU A 204 -2.57 -7.37 -24.22
C LEU A 204 -2.50 -7.35 -25.75
N PRO A 205 -1.72 -6.42 -26.34
CA PRO A 205 -1.40 -6.50 -27.76
C PRO A 205 -0.65 -7.81 -28.03
N LYS A 206 -0.91 -8.42 -29.19
CA LYS A 206 -0.18 -9.61 -29.61
C LYS A 206 1.31 -9.27 -29.79
N PRO A 207 2.22 -10.17 -29.38
CA PRO A 207 3.63 -10.07 -29.76
C PRO A 207 3.77 -9.98 -31.28
N ASN A 208 4.62 -9.06 -31.76
CA ASN A 208 4.94 -8.92 -33.17
C ASN A 208 5.90 -10.04 -33.62
N GLU A 209 6.17 -10.13 -34.92
CA GLU A 209 7.03 -11.19 -35.48
C GLU A 209 8.45 -11.16 -34.94
N GLU A 210 9.02 -9.97 -34.67
CA GLU A 210 10.36 -9.84 -34.10
C GLU A 210 10.45 -10.46 -32.70
N ILE A 211 9.44 -10.22 -31.86
CA ILE A 211 9.34 -10.84 -30.55
C ILE A 211 9.21 -12.36 -30.68
N LEU A 212 8.28 -12.83 -31.53
CA LEU A 212 8.02 -14.26 -31.72
C LEU A 212 9.24 -15.03 -32.26
N ASN A 213 9.97 -14.43 -33.19
CA ASN A 213 11.16 -15.05 -33.81
C ASN A 213 12.36 -15.15 -32.86
N GLY A 214 12.42 -14.30 -31.83
CA GLY A 214 13.49 -14.33 -30.84
C GLY A 214 13.31 -15.34 -29.70
N LYS A 215 12.30 -16.23 -29.78
CA LYS A 215 12.02 -17.35 -28.85
C LYS A 215 11.60 -16.91 -27.44
N ASN A 216 10.77 -17.73 -26.79
CA ASN A 216 10.27 -17.52 -25.42
C ASN A 216 9.73 -16.10 -25.14
N PRO A 217 8.67 -15.65 -25.85
CA PRO A 217 8.06 -14.37 -25.58
C PRO A 217 7.57 -14.30 -24.13
N SER A 218 7.99 -13.28 -23.40
CA SER A 218 7.64 -13.07 -21.99
C SER A 218 7.27 -11.61 -21.71
N ILE A 219 6.55 -11.38 -20.62
CA ILE A 219 6.17 -10.04 -20.19
C ILE A 219 7.26 -9.52 -19.24
N GLU A 220 7.76 -8.33 -19.52
CA GLU A 220 8.72 -7.63 -18.68
C GLU A 220 8.08 -6.34 -18.14
N LEU A 221 8.05 -6.22 -16.81
CA LEU A 221 7.68 -4.98 -16.12
C LEU A 221 8.95 -4.28 -15.63
N ASN A 222 9.26 -3.13 -16.22
CA ASN A 222 10.41 -2.35 -15.78
C ASN A 222 10.10 -1.54 -14.51
N LEU A 223 11.08 -1.46 -13.62
CA LEU A 223 11.01 -0.67 -12.39
C LEU A 223 12.37 0.01 -12.17
N SER A 224 12.35 1.27 -11.73
CA SER A 224 13.56 1.96 -11.31
C SER A 224 13.60 2.08 -9.79
N PHE A 225 14.80 1.94 -9.22
CA PHE A 225 15.03 2.03 -7.78
C PHE A 225 16.00 3.17 -7.49
N GLU A 226 15.67 3.99 -6.50
CA GLU A 226 16.58 4.94 -5.86
C GLU A 226 16.77 4.48 -4.42
N THR A 227 18.02 4.41 -3.96
CA THR A 227 18.32 3.89 -2.62
C THR A 227 19.34 4.76 -1.91
N ASP A 228 19.30 4.75 -0.58
CA ASP A 228 20.42 5.24 0.21
C ASP A 228 21.67 4.38 -0.05
N ALA A 229 22.85 4.98 0.08
CA ALA A 229 24.13 4.33 -0.26
C ALA A 229 24.43 3.07 0.59
N ALA A 230 23.86 3.00 1.80
CA ALA A 230 24.03 1.87 2.71
C ALA A 230 23.11 0.67 2.36
N VAL A 231 22.12 0.86 1.48
CA VAL A 231 21.17 -0.20 1.12
C VAL A 231 21.80 -1.16 0.13
N GLN A 232 21.77 -2.45 0.48
CA GLN A 232 22.14 -3.54 -0.40
C GLN A 232 20.89 -4.22 -0.96
N ILE A 233 20.79 -4.31 -2.28
CA ILE A 233 19.69 -5.01 -2.95
C ILE A 233 20.12 -6.45 -3.25
N TYR A 234 19.27 -7.42 -2.93
CA TYR A 234 19.47 -8.83 -3.25
C TYR A 234 18.40 -9.29 -4.23
N ILE A 235 18.79 -10.02 -5.28
CA ILE A 235 17.89 -10.63 -6.27
C ILE A 235 18.17 -12.13 -6.30
N ASP A 236 17.14 -12.93 -6.02
CA ASP A 236 17.22 -14.39 -5.85
C ASP A 236 18.32 -14.82 -4.86
N GLY A 237 18.39 -14.12 -3.74
CA GLY A 237 19.37 -14.37 -2.67
C GLY A 237 20.81 -13.93 -2.97
N LYS A 238 21.08 -13.29 -4.12
CA LYS A 238 22.42 -12.79 -4.48
C LYS A 238 22.47 -11.27 -4.46
N LEU A 239 23.55 -10.71 -3.93
CA LEU A 239 23.79 -9.26 -3.97
C LEU A 239 23.74 -8.78 -5.43
N TRP A 240 22.91 -7.79 -5.70
CA TRP A 240 22.77 -7.21 -7.02
C TRP A 240 23.98 -6.33 -7.32
N ASN A 241 24.74 -6.70 -8.35
CA ASN A 241 25.96 -6.00 -8.77
C ASN A 241 25.68 -4.72 -9.58
N GLN A 242 24.42 -4.28 -9.67
CA GLN A 242 23.95 -3.11 -10.43
C GLN A 242 24.24 -3.17 -11.95
N LYS A 243 24.76 -4.30 -12.45
CA LYS A 243 25.08 -4.54 -13.86
C LYS A 243 24.23 -5.63 -14.48
N THR A 244 23.57 -6.43 -13.65
CA THR A 244 22.74 -7.55 -14.11
C THR A 244 21.31 -7.08 -14.29
N VAL A 245 20.84 -7.02 -15.54
CA VAL A 245 19.41 -7.01 -15.84
C VAL A 245 18.93 -8.45 -15.62
N LYS A 246 17.99 -8.66 -14.70
CA LYS A 246 17.32 -9.95 -14.54
C LYS A 246 15.86 -9.79 -14.91
N THR A 247 15.47 -10.48 -15.99
CA THR A 247 14.09 -10.74 -16.35
C THR A 247 13.58 -11.85 -15.41
N GLN A 248 12.53 -11.57 -14.64
CA GLN A 248 11.74 -12.59 -13.93
C GLN A 248 10.46 -12.86 -14.71
#